data_AF-A3VAV3-F1
#
_entry.id   AF-A3VAV3-F1
#
_cell.length_a   1.000
_cell.length_b   1.000
_cell.length_c   1.000
_cell.angle_alpha   90.00
_cell.angle_beta   90.00
_cell.angle_gamma   90.00
#
_symmetry.space_group_name_H-M   'P 1'
#
loop_
_entity.id
_entity.type
_entity.pdbx_description
1 polymer ?
#
loop_
_entity_poly.entity_id
_entity_poly.type
_entity_poly.pdbx_seq_one_letter_code
_entity_poly.pdbx_strand_id
1 'polypeptide(L)'
;MVLPHKPNPPLKGSNFAESPAAPALARATKKPDSRANLVADTQKTGLAAMKYAIALIALLPAAAQAGSTELCMDMGASSSKCSCATTTLNSNITLEERALYDSVGDTFLSAKSGGSDVSEAWETAFSTVAAQNNMTTEDLLLDMASVGEKHEDAISSCQ
;
A
#
# COMPACT_ATOMS: atom_id res chain seq x y z
N MET A 1 17.09 17.42 27.97
CA MET A 1 16.32 18.68 27.95
C MET A 1 14.87 18.31 27.74
N VAL A 2 14.02 18.55 28.74
CA VAL A 2 12.59 18.20 28.72
C VAL A 2 11.83 19.40 28.16
N LEU A 3 11.18 19.26 27.01
CA LEU A 3 10.30 20.29 26.47
C LEU A 3 8.93 20.23 27.20
N PRO A 4 8.37 21.37 27.64
CA PRO A 4 7.07 21.38 28.28
C PRO A 4 5.94 21.17 27.26
N HIS A 5 5.19 20.07 27.42
CA HIS A 5 3.93 19.84 26.72
C HIS A 5 2.90 20.92 27.07
N LYS A 6 2.42 21.67 26.07
CA LYS A 6 1.19 22.45 26.18
C LYS A 6 0.00 21.53 25.91
N PRO A 7 -1.10 21.62 26.68
CA PRO A 7 -2.33 20.89 26.39
C PRO A 7 -3.03 21.49 25.15
N ASN A 8 -3.44 20.63 24.22
CA ASN A 8 -4.28 21.01 23.08
C ASN A 8 -5.70 21.39 23.55
N PRO A 9 -6.34 22.41 22.96
CA PRO A 9 -7.72 22.75 23.25
C PRO A 9 -8.70 21.71 22.68
N PRO A 10 -9.91 21.58 23.26
CA PRO A 10 -10.91 20.62 22.82
C PRO A 10 -11.43 20.95 21.42
N LEU A 11 -11.47 19.94 20.56
CA LEU A 11 -12.11 20.01 19.25
C LEU A 11 -13.61 20.25 19.44
N LYS A 12 -14.05 21.44 19.05
CA LYS A 12 -15.45 21.85 19.09
C LYS A 12 -16.19 21.15 17.94
N GLY A 13 -17.21 20.38 18.31
CA GLY A 13 -17.98 19.53 17.41
C GLY A 13 -18.51 20.25 16.16
N SER A 14 -18.39 19.55 15.05
CA SER A 14 -19.13 19.86 13.82
C SER A 14 -20.05 18.67 13.54
N ASN A 15 -21.34 18.92 13.77
CA ASN A 15 -22.44 18.09 13.30
C ASN A 15 -22.39 18.02 11.77
N PHE A 16 -22.21 16.83 11.21
CA PHE A 16 -22.62 16.56 9.83
C PHE A 16 -23.67 15.45 9.85
N ALA A 17 -24.76 15.78 9.19
CA ALA A 17 -26.03 15.11 9.24
C ALA A 17 -26.00 13.74 8.56
N GLU A 18 -26.73 12.81 9.17
CA GLU A 18 -27.32 11.65 8.51
C GLU A 18 -27.96 12.05 7.18
N SER A 19 -27.71 11.27 6.13
CA SER A 19 -28.58 11.23 4.96
C SER A 19 -28.81 9.77 4.52
N PRO A 20 -30.05 9.45 4.12
CA PRO A 20 -30.61 8.11 4.24
C PRO A 20 -30.29 7.14 3.08
N ALA A 21 -30.38 5.85 3.42
CA ALA A 21 -30.37 4.71 2.53
C ALA A 21 -31.49 4.72 1.47
N ALA A 22 -31.18 4.18 0.28
CA ALA A 22 -32.08 3.40 -0.59
C ALA A 22 -31.31 2.92 -1.86
N PRO A 23 -31.83 1.95 -2.64
CA PRO A 23 -32.32 0.63 -2.28
C PRO A 23 -31.65 -0.49 -3.10
N ALA A 24 -31.81 -1.73 -2.64
CA ALA A 24 -31.50 -2.94 -3.37
C ALA A 24 -32.40 -3.09 -4.62
N LEU A 25 -31.79 -3.42 -5.77
CA LEU A 25 -32.51 -3.88 -6.96
C LEU A 25 -32.07 -5.29 -7.32
N ALA A 26 -33.04 -6.19 -7.27
CA ALA A 26 -32.93 -7.59 -7.58
C ALA A 26 -32.93 -7.86 -9.10
N ARG A 27 -32.04 -8.78 -9.50
CA ARG A 27 -32.28 -9.95 -10.36
C ARG A 27 -33.09 -9.76 -11.66
N ALA A 28 -32.41 -9.95 -12.79
CA ALA A 28 -33.03 -10.48 -14.01
C ALA A 28 -32.19 -11.63 -14.59
N THR A 29 -32.75 -12.83 -14.53
CA THR A 29 -32.27 -14.08 -15.13
C THR A 29 -32.54 -14.10 -16.63
N LYS A 30 -31.54 -14.47 -17.46
CA LYS A 30 -31.82 -14.99 -18.81
C LYS A 30 -30.79 -16.04 -19.25
N LYS A 31 -31.27 -17.27 -19.41
CA LYS A 31 -30.75 -18.43 -20.17
C LYS A 31 -32.02 -19.21 -20.60
N PRO A 32 -32.00 -20.19 -21.53
CA PRO A 32 -30.96 -20.66 -22.46
C PRO A 32 -31.47 -20.82 -23.91
N ASP A 33 -30.58 -21.23 -24.82
CA ASP A 33 -30.77 -22.22 -25.90
C ASP A 33 -29.76 -21.94 -27.03
N SER A 34 -29.16 -22.87 -27.75
CA SER A 34 -29.11 -24.33 -27.70
C SER A 34 -27.97 -24.75 -28.66
N ARG A 35 -27.30 -25.87 -28.34
CA ARG A 35 -26.77 -26.95 -29.23
C ARG A 35 -26.14 -26.53 -30.59
N ALA A 36 -24.98 -27.01 -31.02
CA ALA A 36 -24.52 -28.40 -31.03
C ALA A 36 -23.07 -28.51 -31.57
N ASN A 37 -22.44 -29.65 -31.23
CA ASN A 37 -21.36 -30.35 -31.95
C ASN A 37 -19.99 -29.66 -32.02
N LEU A 38 -18.87 -30.30 -31.68
CA LEU A 38 -18.47 -31.64 -32.10
C LEU A 38 -17.51 -32.26 -31.06
N VAL A 39 -17.80 -33.48 -30.65
CA VAL A 39 -16.90 -34.36 -29.88
C VAL A 39 -16.10 -35.21 -30.86
N ALA A 40 -14.87 -35.54 -30.45
CA ALA A 40 -13.95 -36.55 -30.99
C ALA A 40 -12.97 -36.04 -32.05
N ASP A 41 -11.70 -35.93 -31.63
CA ASP A 41 -10.61 -36.76 -32.15
C ASP A 41 -9.36 -36.44 -31.30
N THR A 42 -9.03 -37.28 -30.32
CA THR A 42 -8.01 -38.34 -30.46
C THR A 42 -6.71 -37.94 -29.76
N GLN A 43 -6.54 -38.49 -28.56
CA GLN A 43 -5.23 -38.78 -27.99
C GLN A 43 -4.34 -39.39 -29.07
N LYS A 44 -3.10 -38.90 -29.19
CA LYS A 44 -1.86 -39.63 -29.60
C LYS A 44 -1.00 -38.87 -30.61
N THR A 45 -0.44 -37.75 -30.18
CA THR A 45 0.88 -37.25 -30.62
C THR A 45 1.41 -36.47 -29.43
N GLY A 46 2.31 -37.02 -28.63
CA GLY A 46 3.68 -37.31 -29.03
C GLY A 46 4.55 -36.35 -28.24
N LEU A 47 5.43 -36.90 -27.40
CA LEU A 47 6.46 -36.22 -26.62
C LEU A 47 7.27 -35.25 -27.51
N ALA A 48 6.81 -34.02 -27.72
CA ALA A 48 7.55 -33.04 -28.55
C ALA A 48 7.20 -31.57 -28.29
N ALA A 49 6.28 -31.24 -27.37
CA ALA A 49 5.90 -29.84 -27.10
C ALA A 49 6.24 -29.37 -25.67
N MET A 50 7.09 -30.10 -24.95
CA MET A 50 7.54 -29.75 -23.60
C MET A 50 8.83 -28.91 -23.67
N LYS A 51 8.76 -27.74 -24.33
CA LYS A 51 9.89 -26.78 -24.41
C LYS A 51 9.51 -25.30 -24.25
N TYR A 52 8.26 -24.97 -23.95
CA TYR A 52 7.81 -23.58 -23.79
C TYR A 52 7.11 -23.33 -22.45
N ALA A 53 7.63 -23.91 -21.37
CA ALA A 53 7.08 -23.73 -20.03
C ALA A 53 8.07 -23.07 -19.06
N ILE A 54 8.94 -22.16 -19.51
CA ILE A 54 9.78 -21.34 -18.61
C ILE A 54 10.08 -19.99 -19.29
N ALA A 55 9.26 -18.97 -19.06
CA ALA A 55 9.63 -17.54 -19.18
C ALA A 55 8.45 -16.59 -18.87
N LEU A 56 7.78 -16.75 -17.72
CA LEU A 56 6.78 -15.78 -17.24
C LEU A 56 7.01 -15.50 -15.74
N ILE A 57 8.27 -15.38 -15.33
CA ILE A 57 8.67 -14.95 -13.98
C ILE A 57 9.64 -13.79 -14.16
N ALA A 58 9.39 -12.69 -13.44
CA ALA A 58 10.25 -11.50 -13.27
C ALA A 58 9.95 -10.24 -14.10
N LEU A 59 8.68 -9.90 -14.28
CA LEU A 59 8.27 -8.49 -14.40
C LEU A 59 7.51 -8.09 -13.13
N LEU A 60 8.12 -8.32 -11.96
CA LEU A 60 7.69 -7.60 -10.75
C LEU A 60 8.21 -6.16 -10.90
N PRO A 61 7.34 -5.14 -10.79
CA PRO A 61 7.80 -3.76 -10.85
C PRO A 61 8.80 -3.53 -9.72
N ALA A 62 10.03 -3.18 -10.06
CA ALA A 62 11.02 -2.68 -9.10
C ALA A 62 10.59 -1.36 -8.42
N ALA A 63 9.42 -0.82 -8.77
CA ALA A 63 8.83 0.39 -8.23
C ALA A 63 8.31 0.25 -6.78
N ALA A 64 8.07 -0.96 -6.28
CA ALA A 64 7.59 -1.19 -4.90
C ALA A 64 8.72 -1.20 -3.84
N GLN A 65 9.77 -0.39 -4.06
CA GLN A 65 10.85 -0.16 -3.09
C GLN A 65 11.17 1.33 -2.92
N ALA A 66 10.56 2.21 -3.72
CA ALA A 66 10.89 3.63 -3.75
C ALA A 66 10.35 4.36 -2.53
N GLY A 67 9.08 4.17 -2.16
CA GLY A 67 8.44 4.99 -1.11
C GLY A 67 9.24 5.06 0.19
N SER A 68 9.67 3.91 0.73
CA SER A 68 10.48 3.86 1.95
C SER A 68 11.92 4.39 1.79
N THR A 69 12.61 4.15 0.67
CA THR A 69 13.97 4.69 0.45
C THR A 69 13.93 6.22 0.33
N GLU A 70 12.99 6.75 -0.44
CA GLU A 70 12.84 8.17 -0.68
C GLU A 70 12.37 8.90 0.58
N LEU A 71 11.49 8.28 1.38
CA LEU A 71 11.10 8.79 2.69
C LEU A 71 12.29 8.89 3.64
N CYS A 72 13.15 7.86 3.69
CA CYS A 72 14.38 7.90 4.47
C CYS A 72 15.33 9.02 4.01
N MET A 73 15.45 9.24 2.70
CA MET A 73 16.27 10.32 2.16
C MET A 73 15.70 11.69 2.52
N ASP A 74 14.37 11.85 2.54
CA ASP A 74 13.70 13.07 2.99
C ASP A 74 13.96 13.38 4.47
N MET A 75 14.19 12.34 5.29
CA MET A 75 14.64 12.48 6.69
C MET A 75 16.12 12.91 6.83
N GLY A 76 16.86 13.04 5.72
CA GLY A 76 18.23 13.56 5.68
C GLY A 76 19.34 12.51 5.73
N ALA A 77 19.01 11.23 5.61
CA ALA A 77 20.01 10.16 5.52
C ALA A 77 20.60 10.05 4.10
N SER A 78 21.79 9.45 3.99
CA SER A 78 22.43 9.22 2.70
C SER A 78 21.71 8.12 1.91
N SER A 79 21.80 8.17 0.58
CA SER A 79 21.20 7.14 -0.30
C SER A 79 21.69 5.72 0.02
N SER A 80 22.98 5.55 0.37
CA SER A 80 23.52 4.24 0.77
C SER A 80 22.90 3.74 2.08
N LYS A 81 22.73 4.64 3.05
CA LYS A 81 22.11 4.33 4.33
C LYS A 81 20.64 3.96 4.16
N CYS A 82 19.90 4.70 3.33
CA CYS A 82 18.50 4.41 3.04
C CYS A 82 18.32 3.11 2.26
N SER A 83 19.19 2.80 1.30
CA SER A 83 19.15 1.51 0.60
C SER A 83 19.36 0.33 1.56
N CYS A 84 20.30 0.45 2.52
CA CYS A 84 20.50 -0.52 3.59
C CYS A 84 19.25 -0.63 4.49
N ALA A 85 18.68 0.50 4.90
CA ALA A 85 17.51 0.54 5.78
C ALA A 85 16.28 -0.09 5.12
N THR A 86 15.96 0.27 3.87
CA THR A 86 14.86 -0.32 3.11
C THR A 86 15.06 -1.81 2.90
N THR A 87 16.28 -2.28 2.60
CA THR A 87 16.57 -3.72 2.47
C THR A 87 16.32 -4.47 3.79
N THR A 88 16.77 -3.89 4.90
CA THR A 88 16.58 -4.44 6.24
C THR A 88 15.10 -4.46 6.62
N LEU A 89 14.38 -3.35 6.43
CA LEU A 89 12.94 -3.25 6.66
C LEU A 89 12.19 -4.32 5.87
N ASN A 90 12.46 -4.41 4.57
CA ASN A 90 11.80 -5.34 3.64
C ASN A 90 11.99 -6.81 4.01
N SER A 91 13.04 -7.14 4.76
CA SER A 91 13.31 -8.49 5.26
C SER A 91 12.55 -8.81 6.56
N ASN A 92 11.95 -7.81 7.22
CA ASN A 92 11.30 -7.91 8.52
C ASN A 92 9.79 -7.58 8.50
N ILE A 93 9.24 -7.28 7.33
CA ILE A 93 7.82 -7.00 7.13
C ILE A 93 7.25 -7.86 6.00
N THR A 94 5.94 -8.06 6.04
CA THR A 94 5.18 -8.71 4.97
C THR A 94 5.13 -7.84 3.72
N LEU A 95 4.75 -8.45 2.58
CA LEU A 95 4.55 -7.71 1.34
C LEU A 95 3.39 -6.71 1.42
N GLU A 96 2.36 -7.02 2.22
CA GLU A 96 1.20 -6.16 2.42
C GLU A 96 1.56 -4.93 3.25
N GLU A 97 2.26 -5.12 4.38
CA GLU A 97 2.80 -4.02 5.19
C GLU A 97 3.72 -3.12 4.34
N ARG A 98 4.56 -3.71 3.49
CA ARG A 98 5.44 -2.95 2.59
C ARG A 98 4.63 -2.09 1.62
N ALA A 99 3.62 -2.67 0.97
CA ALA A 99 2.82 -1.94 -0.01
C ALA A 99 2.04 -0.78 0.63
N LEU A 100 1.50 -0.99 1.83
CA LEU A 100 0.82 0.08 2.59
C LEU A 100 1.81 1.17 2.99
N TYR A 101 2.96 0.79 3.55
CA TYR A 101 3.96 1.74 4.03
C TYR A 101 4.57 2.57 2.89
N ASP A 102 4.89 1.95 1.76
CA ASP A 102 5.37 2.66 0.57
C ASP A 102 4.29 3.62 0.03
N SER A 103 3.01 3.21 0.00
CA SER A 103 1.91 4.08 -0.42
C SER A 103 1.73 5.31 0.48
N VAL A 104 1.87 5.12 1.81
CA VAL A 104 1.86 6.23 2.78
C VAL A 104 3.06 7.14 2.53
N GLY A 105 4.27 6.59 2.36
CA GLY A 105 5.48 7.36 2.06
C GLY A 105 5.38 8.18 0.78
N ASP A 106 4.94 7.57 -0.32
CA ASP A 106 4.76 8.24 -1.62
C ASP A 106 3.73 9.37 -1.54
N THR A 107 2.61 9.15 -0.83
CA THR A 107 1.57 10.16 -0.66
C THR A 107 2.06 11.32 0.21
N PHE A 108 2.81 11.04 1.27
CA PHE A 108 3.44 12.06 2.11
C PHE A 108 4.42 12.92 1.30
N LEU A 109 5.34 12.29 0.56
CA LEU A 109 6.32 13.00 -0.27
C LEU A 109 5.65 13.83 -1.34
N SER A 110 4.58 13.31 -1.95
CA SER A 110 3.77 14.04 -2.93
C SER A 110 3.14 15.28 -2.32
N ALA A 111 2.48 15.16 -1.16
CA ALA A 111 1.85 16.29 -0.47
C ALA A 111 2.89 17.36 -0.06
N LYS A 112 4.02 16.94 0.50
CA LYS A 112 5.12 17.83 0.88
C LYS A 112 5.70 18.56 -0.34
N SER A 113 5.90 17.86 -1.46
CA SER A 113 6.35 18.47 -2.71
C SER A 113 5.33 19.46 -3.31
N GLY A 114 4.04 19.27 -3.00
CA GLY A 114 2.93 20.17 -3.34
C GLY A 114 2.82 21.41 -2.45
N GLY A 115 3.63 21.52 -1.40
CA GLY A 115 3.70 22.68 -0.52
C GLY A 115 3.01 22.52 0.83
N SER A 116 2.44 21.36 1.14
CA SER A 116 1.93 21.05 2.48
C SER A 116 3.07 21.05 3.50
N ASP A 117 2.79 21.50 4.72
CA ASP A 117 3.72 21.31 5.82
C ASP A 117 3.80 19.83 6.22
N VAL A 118 4.79 19.49 7.06
CA VAL A 118 5.04 18.08 7.43
C VAL A 118 3.83 17.44 8.12
N SER A 119 3.12 18.18 8.98
CA SER A 119 1.96 17.64 9.70
C SER A 119 0.80 17.40 8.75
N GLU A 120 0.50 18.38 7.90
CA GLU A 120 -0.55 18.28 6.88
C GLU A 120 -0.26 17.17 5.86
N ALA A 121 1.01 17.00 5.47
CA ALA A 121 1.43 15.95 4.55
C ALA A 121 1.20 14.55 5.16
N TRP A 122 1.51 14.35 6.44
CA TRP A 122 1.23 13.08 7.13
C TRP A 122 -0.27 12.81 7.28
N GLU A 123 -1.05 13.83 7.67
CA GLU A 123 -2.51 13.70 7.75
C GLU A 123 -3.11 13.34 6.38
N THR A 124 -2.64 14.00 5.32
CA THR A 124 -3.04 13.72 3.93
C THR A 124 -2.69 12.30 3.53
N ALA A 125 -1.47 11.84 3.85
CA ALA A 125 -1.01 10.50 3.52
C ALA A 125 -1.86 9.41 4.17
N PHE A 126 -2.02 9.47 5.50
CA PHE A 126 -2.78 8.46 6.23
C PHE A 126 -4.27 8.47 5.86
N SER A 127 -4.89 9.64 5.74
CA SER A 127 -6.32 9.73 5.35
C SER A 127 -6.56 9.20 3.94
N THR A 128 -5.68 9.53 2.99
CA THR A 128 -5.80 9.10 1.59
C THR A 128 -5.60 7.59 1.45
N VAL A 129 -4.54 7.04 2.05
CA VAL A 129 -4.24 5.60 1.93
C VAL A 129 -5.27 4.77 2.68
N ALA A 130 -5.76 5.23 3.84
CA ALA A 130 -6.83 4.54 4.55
C ALA A 130 -8.10 4.46 3.71
N ALA A 131 -8.51 5.57 3.07
CA ALA A 131 -9.66 5.61 2.18
C ALA A 131 -9.50 4.66 0.97
N GLN A 132 -8.30 4.57 0.40
CA GLN A 132 -8.01 3.66 -0.72
C GLN A 132 -8.11 2.18 -0.33
N ASN A 133 -7.83 1.84 0.92
CA ASN A 133 -7.81 0.48 1.43
C ASN A 133 -9.06 0.11 2.24
N ASN A 134 -10.09 0.97 2.24
CA ASN A 134 -11.34 0.78 2.98
C ASN A 134 -11.10 0.54 4.49
N MET A 135 -10.18 1.33 5.05
CA MET A 135 -9.83 1.35 6.48
C MET A 135 -10.12 2.73 7.07
N THR A 136 -10.19 2.82 8.39
CA THR A 136 -10.13 4.14 9.06
C THR A 136 -8.69 4.62 9.13
N THR A 137 -8.49 5.94 9.22
CA THR A 137 -7.17 6.53 9.44
C THR A 137 -6.51 6.01 10.72
N GLU A 138 -7.31 5.78 11.77
CA GLU A 138 -6.84 5.27 13.06
C GLU A 138 -6.35 3.81 12.94
N ASP A 139 -7.09 2.95 12.25
CA ASP A 139 -6.67 1.56 12.01
C ASP A 139 -5.36 1.53 11.21
N LEU A 140 -5.25 2.33 10.14
CA LEU A 140 -4.03 2.38 9.35
C LEU A 140 -2.83 2.91 10.16
N LEU A 141 -3.04 3.91 11.03
CA LEU A 141 -2.00 4.40 11.93
C LEU A 141 -1.52 3.32 12.89
N LEU A 142 -2.44 2.56 13.49
CA LEU A 142 -2.11 1.46 14.39
C LEU A 142 -1.35 0.35 13.67
N ASP A 143 -1.78 -0.03 12.47
CA ASP A 143 -1.13 -1.06 11.67
C ASP A 143 0.29 -0.64 11.24
N MET A 144 0.46 0.63 10.85
CA MET A 144 1.75 1.14 10.35
C MET A 144 2.71 1.60 11.45
N ALA A 145 2.26 1.78 12.71
CA ALA A 145 3.12 2.18 13.81
C ALA A 145 4.33 1.25 13.97
N SER A 146 4.09 -0.07 13.97
CA SER A 146 5.17 -1.05 14.10
C SER A 146 6.12 -1.07 12.89
N VAL A 147 5.63 -0.71 11.70
CA VAL A 147 6.44 -0.66 10.47
C VAL A 147 7.34 0.59 10.50
N GLY A 148 6.80 1.73 10.93
CA GLY A 148 7.56 2.97 11.15
C GLY A 148 8.69 2.77 12.13
N GLU A 149 8.43 2.16 13.30
CA GLU A 149 9.47 1.86 14.30
C GLU A 149 10.57 0.94 13.72
N LYS A 150 10.19 -0.15 13.03
CA LYS A 150 11.16 -1.04 12.36
C LYS A 150 12.01 -0.28 11.33
N HIS A 151 11.43 0.71 10.64
CA HIS A 151 12.17 1.51 9.67
C HIS A 151 13.16 2.45 10.35
N GLU A 152 12.76 3.13 11.43
CA GLU A 152 13.65 3.96 12.24
C GLU A 152 14.83 3.15 12.84
N ASP A 153 14.55 1.95 13.34
CA ASP A 153 15.56 1.01 13.83
C ASP A 153 16.50 0.57 12.71
N ALA A 154 15.96 0.22 11.54
CA ALA A 154 16.75 -0.14 10.36
C ALA A 154 17.67 1.01 9.93
N ILE A 155 17.15 2.25 9.86
CA ILE A 155 17.95 3.45 9.58
C ILE A 155 19.05 3.59 10.63
N SER A 156 18.74 3.46 11.91
CA SER A 156 19.72 3.62 12.99
C SER A 156 20.83 2.56 12.95
N SER A 157 20.52 1.35 12.48
CA SER A 157 21.49 0.25 12.34
C SER A 157 22.42 0.37 11.12
N CYS A 158 22.03 1.14 10.11
CA CYS A 158 22.76 1.32 8.87
C CYS A 158 23.75 2.50 8.94
N GLN A 159 24.95 2.31 8.37
CA GLN A 159 26.05 3.30 8.33
C GLN A 159 25.97 4.22 7.12
#